data_AF-A0A836WFY0-F1
#
_entry.id   AF-A0A836WFY0-F1
#
_cell.length_a   1.000
_cell.length_b   1.000
_cell.length_c   1.000
_cell.angle_alpha   90.00
_cell.angle_beta   90.00
_cell.angle_gamma   90.00
#
_symmetry.space_group_name_H-M   'P 1'
#
loop_
_entity.id
_entity.type
_entity.pdbx_description
1 polymer ?
#
loop_
_entity_poly.entity_id
_entity_poly.type
_entity_poly.pdbx_seq_one_letter_code
_entity_poly.pdbx_strand_id
1 'polypeptide(L)'
;MNIKTPQFEYVFYFLFRTYRPISRQMAEQRWEDPLLDPLLSQSPDVLKGGIRFEEDKRLFRRDVPAGQPLTEWRDYLNQSWLQIVQVYAEAYEDEQKAAQYCQNALVGVTLLILDKGQPSQQHTLTIPVDDSQIDQVQFSQPDASELPIFRLNIKDFHQTAACYRFQPLTSQGRACLKNLSLCFEAEKLPYLAPLQNTESAANPAFLVSFFYYGETVPDANPSAWRTPVENILLGKGLSKHSSLLSTLFTRMMMAQWQFMRIHEAAKDLRNRLQERNRYYADYAHQSNEARAHCARTRLLEQQLQDMHSFNTEAQMVISRIQGASQTIEINADNLATRLEHIRQETLRVNGELDFHAIKAQKIHWPATHEDFPLLTPFKLFIRKLDDHQIYIEQQLKYLAALRDKWQLYLDNRKTQSGEYLNTLVTVLIFLLAGTTGGIVTLNVNKGLMGLNFVDQFYIYLAILILLAPILWRIVTWIAQITCCIFHGTWLNRLICRPIMQWITSLEFFSLFKRSSRKKI
;
A
#
# COMPACT_ATOMS: atom_id res chain seq x y z
N MET A 1 28.02 -42.46 20.28
CA MET A 1 28.52 -41.49 19.28
C MET A 1 28.25 -40.09 19.82
N ASN A 2 29.29 -39.33 20.18
CA ASN A 2 29.13 -37.92 20.53
C ASN A 2 28.83 -37.15 19.24
N ILE A 3 27.58 -36.76 19.06
CA ILE A 3 27.21 -35.81 18.00
C ILE A 3 27.89 -34.50 18.39
N LYS A 4 28.99 -34.15 17.71
CA LYS A 4 29.57 -32.82 17.83
C LYS A 4 28.51 -31.84 17.35
N THR A 5 27.88 -31.13 18.27
CA THR A 5 27.00 -30.01 17.95
C THR A 5 27.84 -29.02 17.14
N PRO A 6 27.42 -28.65 15.93
CA PRO A 6 28.14 -27.66 15.15
C PRO A 6 28.25 -26.35 15.96
N GLN A 7 29.48 -25.84 16.07
CA GLN A 7 29.78 -24.63 16.83
C GLN A 7 29.60 -23.42 15.91
N PHE A 8 28.51 -22.68 16.12
CA PHE A 8 28.21 -21.48 15.35
C PHE A 8 28.54 -20.21 16.12
N GLU A 9 28.60 -19.11 15.37
CA GLU A 9 28.48 -17.77 15.92
C GLU A 9 27.21 -17.12 15.32
N TYR A 10 26.42 -16.43 16.13
CA TYR A 10 25.26 -15.67 15.64
C TYR A 10 25.45 -14.19 15.93
N VAL A 11 25.01 -13.37 14.98
CA VAL A 11 25.03 -11.92 15.13
C VAL A 11 23.67 -11.37 14.77
N PHE A 12 23.08 -10.59 15.68
CA PHE A 12 21.87 -9.84 15.42
C PHE A 12 22.20 -8.38 15.12
N TYR A 13 21.61 -7.87 14.05
CA TYR A 13 21.64 -6.45 13.69
C TYR A 13 20.25 -5.86 13.88
N PHE A 14 20.10 -4.85 14.72
CA PHE A 14 18.84 -4.13 14.95
C PHE A 14 18.96 -2.71 14.40
N LEU A 15 18.08 -2.35 13.47
CA LEU A 15 18.07 -1.03 12.86
C LEU A 15 16.90 -0.20 13.41
N PHE A 16 17.21 0.96 13.96
CA PHE A 16 16.24 1.91 14.49
C PHE A 16 16.24 3.20 13.69
N ARG A 17 15.07 3.85 13.62
CA ARG A 17 14.92 5.25 13.24
C ARG A 17 15.24 6.13 14.44
N THR A 18 16.08 7.13 14.25
CA THR A 18 16.35 8.13 15.29
C THR A 18 15.49 9.38 15.12
N TYR A 19 14.75 9.47 14.01
CA TYR A 19 13.83 10.57 13.73
C TYR A 19 12.56 10.10 13.01
N ARG A 20 11.42 10.68 13.39
CA ARG A 20 10.16 10.59 12.68
C ARG A 20 9.56 11.98 12.52
N PRO A 21 9.40 12.51 11.29
CA PRO A 21 8.63 13.71 11.10
C PRO A 21 7.16 13.39 11.38
N ILE A 22 6.56 14.12 12.32
CA ILE A 22 5.13 14.02 12.61
C ILE A 22 4.38 14.83 11.55
N SER A 23 3.20 14.35 11.14
CA SER A 23 2.29 15.18 10.36
C SER A 23 1.97 16.46 11.17
N ARG A 24 1.80 17.59 10.50
CA ARG A 24 1.62 18.92 11.13
C ARG A 24 0.51 19.02 12.20
N GLN A 25 -0.35 18.00 12.34
CA GLN A 25 -1.47 17.99 13.29
C GLN A 25 -1.16 17.38 14.66
N MET A 26 -0.03 16.69 14.86
CA MET A 26 0.34 16.07 16.14
C MET A 26 1.67 16.63 16.69
N ALA A 27 1.77 17.96 16.80
CA ALA A 27 3.00 18.68 17.13
C ALA A 27 3.60 18.39 18.52
N GLU A 28 2.88 17.71 19.43
CA GLU A 28 3.29 17.55 20.84
C GLU A 28 4.04 16.24 21.15
N GLN A 29 4.14 15.27 20.25
CA GLN A 29 4.80 13.98 20.52
C GLN A 29 5.96 13.69 19.57
N ARG A 30 7.02 14.49 19.66
CA ARG A 30 8.30 14.13 19.02
C ARG A 30 8.91 12.96 19.77
N TRP A 31 9.11 11.85 19.08
CA TRP A 31 9.93 10.75 19.57
C TRP A 31 11.36 11.02 19.12
N GLU A 32 12.06 11.88 19.87
CA GLU A 32 13.47 12.16 19.62
C GLU A 32 14.31 11.04 20.26
N ASP A 33 15.23 10.46 19.47
CA ASP A 33 16.29 9.58 19.98
C ASP A 33 16.98 10.31 21.13
N PRO A 34 17.04 9.74 22.34
CA PRO A 34 17.77 10.38 23.41
C PRO A 34 19.24 10.46 22.99
N LEU A 35 19.93 11.49 23.46
CA LEU A 35 21.37 11.61 23.26
C LEU A 35 22.07 10.51 24.06
N LEU A 36 22.26 9.35 23.44
CA LEU A 36 23.16 8.33 23.96
C LEU A 36 24.57 8.93 23.99
N ASP A 37 25.27 8.78 25.12
CA ASP A 37 26.55 9.44 25.44
C ASP A 37 27.44 9.62 24.18
N PRO A 38 27.87 10.85 23.84
CA PRO A 38 28.76 11.11 22.72
C PRO A 38 30.02 10.23 22.70
N LEU A 39 30.54 9.83 23.87
CA LEU A 39 31.68 8.92 23.98
C LEU A 39 31.34 7.48 23.56
N LEU A 40 30.07 7.04 23.74
CA LEU A 40 29.54 5.79 23.20
C LEU A 40 29.23 5.88 21.70
N SER A 41 28.82 7.06 21.22
CA SER A 41 28.53 7.30 19.80
C SER A 41 29.77 7.47 18.93
N GLN A 42 30.91 7.85 19.51
CA GLN A 42 32.23 7.93 18.84
C GLN A 42 33.09 6.67 19.02
N SER A 43 32.73 5.79 19.95
CA SER A 43 33.36 4.48 20.08
C SER A 43 32.98 3.62 18.86
N PRO A 44 33.94 2.96 18.20
CA PRO A 44 33.63 1.97 17.16
C PRO A 44 32.89 0.75 17.71
N ASP A 45 32.69 0.66 19.03
CA ASP A 45 32.05 -0.45 19.69
C ASP A 45 30.52 -0.43 19.51
N VAL A 46 30.08 -1.08 18.43
CA VAL A 46 28.67 -1.31 18.04
C VAL A 46 27.86 -2.00 19.14
N LEU A 47 28.54 -2.66 20.09
CA LEU A 47 27.92 -3.46 21.14
C LEU A 47 27.27 -2.60 22.23
N LYS A 48 27.78 -1.40 22.55
CA LYS A 48 27.23 -0.59 23.65
C LYS A 48 26.25 0.49 23.20
N GLY A 49 26.67 1.43 22.36
CA GLY A 49 25.85 2.60 21.98
C GLY A 49 25.11 2.51 20.64
N GLY A 50 25.39 1.47 19.84
CA GLY A 50 24.97 1.39 18.44
C GLY A 50 25.67 2.44 17.57
N ILE A 51 25.90 2.12 16.29
CA ILE A 51 26.49 3.06 15.33
C ILE A 51 25.38 3.91 14.72
N ARG A 52 25.55 5.24 14.70
CA ARG A 52 24.70 6.11 13.87
C ARG A 52 24.99 5.84 12.40
N PHE A 53 23.92 5.55 11.67
CA PHE A 53 23.97 5.34 10.24
C PHE A 53 23.14 6.46 9.62
N GLU A 54 23.77 7.27 8.76
CA GLU A 54 23.16 8.50 8.24
C GLU A 54 22.72 9.45 9.37
N GLU A 55 21.85 10.41 9.07
CA GLU A 55 21.36 11.40 10.04
C GLU A 55 20.25 10.85 10.93
N ASP A 56 19.51 9.84 10.46
CA ASP A 56 18.21 9.44 11.01
C ASP A 56 18.08 7.94 11.33
N LYS A 57 19.20 7.20 11.43
CA LYS A 57 19.22 5.77 11.84
C LYS A 57 20.30 5.45 12.87
N ARG A 58 20.06 4.37 13.61
CA ARG A 58 21.03 3.73 14.52
C ARG A 58 21.01 2.22 14.37
N LEU A 59 22.18 1.62 14.24
CA LEU A 59 22.39 0.19 14.09
C LEU A 59 23.04 -0.38 15.35
N PHE A 60 22.34 -1.29 16.03
CA PHE A 60 22.91 -2.09 17.11
C PHE A 60 23.36 -3.44 16.57
N ARG A 61 24.50 -3.92 17.07
CA ARG A 61 24.99 -5.28 16.83
C ARG A 61 25.00 -6.02 18.16
N ARG A 62 24.53 -7.27 18.17
CA ARG A 62 24.52 -8.13 19.35
C ARG A 62 25.08 -9.49 18.95
N ASP A 63 26.23 -9.81 19.52
CA ASP A 63 26.93 -11.06 19.28
C ASP A 63 26.48 -12.10 20.31
N VAL A 64 26.11 -13.30 19.85
CA VAL A 64 25.83 -14.44 20.73
C VAL A 64 27.16 -15.15 21.05
N PRO A 65 27.36 -15.64 22.29
CA PRO A 65 28.54 -16.43 22.63
C PRO A 65 28.79 -17.57 21.64
N ALA A 66 30.06 -17.81 21.31
CA ALA A 66 30.42 -18.86 20.36
C ALA A 66 30.06 -20.25 20.89
N GLY A 67 29.59 -21.12 20.00
CA GLY A 67 29.28 -22.52 20.32
C GLY A 67 27.86 -22.78 20.82
N GLN A 68 26.99 -21.76 20.83
CA GLN A 68 25.59 -21.91 21.22
C GLN A 68 24.77 -22.64 20.14
N PRO A 69 23.78 -23.48 20.53
CA PRO A 69 22.96 -24.23 19.59
C PRO A 69 21.99 -23.31 18.83
N LEU A 70 21.72 -23.65 17.55
CA LEU A 70 20.82 -22.86 16.71
C LEU A 70 19.40 -22.83 17.27
N THR A 71 19.00 -23.84 18.03
CA THR A 71 17.65 -23.96 18.62
C THR A 71 17.30 -22.84 19.59
N GLU A 72 18.28 -22.23 20.25
CA GLU A 72 18.09 -21.19 21.28
C GLU A 72 18.13 -19.76 20.70
N TRP A 73 18.25 -19.60 19.38
CA TRP A 73 18.41 -18.29 18.73
C TRP A 73 17.31 -17.28 19.10
N ARG A 74 16.08 -17.74 19.37
CA ARG A 74 14.94 -16.87 19.76
C ARG A 74 15.14 -16.27 21.14
N ASP A 75 15.70 -17.04 22.08
CA ASP A 75 15.97 -16.60 23.43
C ASP A 75 17.05 -15.52 23.40
N TYR A 76 18.12 -15.75 22.63
CA TYR A 76 19.17 -14.76 22.43
C TYR A 76 18.69 -13.51 21.69
N LEU A 77 17.80 -13.65 20.71
CA LEU A 77 17.18 -12.51 20.04
C LEU A 77 16.37 -11.67 21.05
N ASN A 78 15.58 -12.33 21.91
CA ASN A 78 14.79 -11.66 22.93
C ASN A 78 15.68 -10.96 23.97
N GLN A 79 16.72 -11.64 24.45
CA GLN A 79 17.68 -11.06 25.38
C GLN A 79 18.39 -9.84 24.77
N SER A 80 18.80 -9.94 23.50
CA SER A 80 19.42 -8.84 22.76
C SER A 80 18.49 -7.63 22.62
N TRP A 81 17.21 -7.89 22.37
CA TRP A 81 16.17 -6.86 22.34
C TRP A 81 16.03 -6.16 23.70
N LEU A 82 15.86 -6.93 24.77
CA LEU A 82 15.73 -6.39 26.13
C LEU A 82 16.94 -5.56 26.56
N GLN A 83 18.16 -5.99 26.19
CA GLN A 83 19.38 -5.20 26.43
C GLN A 83 19.36 -3.85 25.71
N ILE A 84 18.84 -3.78 24.48
CA ILE A 84 18.72 -2.50 23.75
C ILE A 84 17.65 -1.62 24.41
N VAL A 85 16.51 -2.19 24.80
CA VAL A 85 15.48 -1.47 25.55
C VAL A 85 16.06 -0.89 26.84
N GLN A 86 16.88 -1.65 27.57
CA GLN A 86 17.55 -1.19 28.78
C GLN A 86 18.48 0.00 28.54
N VAL A 87 19.27 -0.02 27.45
CA VAL A 87 20.12 1.13 27.07
C VAL A 87 19.28 2.39 26.86
N TYR A 88 18.11 2.25 26.22
CA TYR A 88 17.19 3.36 26.05
C TYR A 88 16.47 3.76 27.34
N ALA A 89 16.16 2.81 28.23
CA ALA A 89 15.55 3.07 29.53
C ALA A 89 16.46 3.90 30.43
N GLU A 90 17.75 3.56 30.46
CA GLU A 90 18.77 4.35 31.15
C GLU A 90 18.88 5.77 30.59
N ALA A 91 18.82 5.91 29.25
CA ALA A 91 18.93 7.21 28.61
C ALA A 91 17.67 8.09 28.73
N TYR A 92 16.49 7.49 28.84
CA TYR A 92 15.23 8.20 29.04
C TYR A 92 14.88 8.39 30.52
N GLU A 93 15.54 7.68 31.43
CA GLU A 93 15.15 7.52 32.84
C GLU A 93 13.70 6.99 32.99
N ASP A 94 13.21 6.23 31.99
CA ASP A 94 11.84 5.72 31.90
C ASP A 94 11.78 4.46 31.03
N GLU A 95 11.56 3.30 31.66
CA GLU A 95 11.46 2.00 31.00
C GLU A 95 10.26 1.90 30.04
N GLN A 96 9.11 2.47 30.40
CA GLN A 96 7.90 2.38 29.59
C GLN A 96 8.06 3.21 28.31
N LYS A 97 8.58 4.43 28.45
CA LYS A 97 8.90 5.30 27.32
C LYS A 97 9.95 4.68 26.41
N ALA A 98 10.98 4.06 26.97
CA ALA A 98 12.01 3.36 26.19
C ALA A 98 11.46 2.15 25.44
N ALA A 99 10.63 1.32 26.07
CA ALA A 99 9.98 0.19 25.42
C ALA A 99 9.09 0.65 24.27
N GLN A 100 8.27 1.68 24.50
CA GLN A 100 7.42 2.28 23.47
C GLN A 100 8.25 2.87 22.32
N TYR A 101 9.31 3.62 22.63
CA TYR A 101 10.21 4.16 21.61
C TYR A 101 10.81 3.04 20.77
N CYS A 102 11.42 2.03 21.41
CA CYS A 102 12.09 0.93 20.72
C CYS A 102 11.12 0.19 19.81
N GLN A 103 9.93 -0.17 20.31
CA GLN A 103 8.93 -0.90 19.55
C GLN A 103 8.51 -0.14 18.29
N ASN A 104 8.41 1.18 18.39
CA ASN A 104 7.96 1.99 17.28
C ASN A 104 9.07 2.45 16.31
N ALA A 105 10.29 2.61 16.81
CA ALA A 105 11.44 3.05 16.04
C ALA A 105 12.11 1.92 15.26
N LEU A 106 11.88 0.66 15.64
CA LEU A 106 12.48 -0.50 15.00
C LEU A 106 12.05 -0.63 13.52
N VAL A 107 13.04 -0.58 12.63
CA VAL A 107 12.88 -0.76 11.17
C VAL A 107 13.01 -2.22 10.78
N GLY A 108 13.92 -2.94 11.43
CA GLY A 108 14.12 -4.34 11.12
C GLY A 108 15.24 -4.98 11.92
N VAL A 109 15.28 -6.30 11.84
CA VAL A 109 16.28 -7.15 12.45
C VAL A 109 16.85 -8.10 11.41
N THR A 110 18.18 -8.22 11.37
CA THR A 110 18.87 -9.25 10.60
C THR A 110 19.57 -10.22 11.53
N LEU A 111 19.30 -11.52 11.38
CA LEU A 111 20.09 -12.60 11.96
C LEU A 111 21.13 -13.05 10.93
N LEU A 112 22.40 -12.93 11.30
CA LEU A 112 23.53 -13.48 10.58
C LEU A 112 24.02 -14.75 11.30
N ILE A 113 23.96 -15.88 10.61
CA ILE A 113 24.55 -17.15 11.04
C ILE A 113 25.94 -17.25 10.45
N LEU A 114 26.96 -17.37 11.29
CA LEU A 114 28.35 -17.54 10.92
C LEU A 114 28.74 -19.01 11.12
N ASP A 115 29.09 -19.70 10.03
CA ASP A 115 29.50 -21.10 10.05
C ASP A 115 30.98 -21.27 9.70
N LYS A 116 31.70 -21.94 10.60
CA LYS A 116 33.13 -22.23 10.50
C LYS A 116 33.41 -23.59 9.88
N GLY A 117 32.40 -24.46 9.73
CA GLY A 117 32.55 -25.84 9.28
C GLY A 117 32.02 -26.07 7.86
N GLN A 118 32.31 -27.25 7.30
CA GLN A 118 31.78 -27.66 5.99
C GLN A 118 30.24 -27.51 5.95
N PRO A 119 29.66 -27.04 4.82
CA PRO A 119 28.21 -26.78 4.64
C PRO A 119 27.36 -28.07 4.57
N SER A 120 27.79 -29.13 5.25
CA SER A 120 27.19 -30.48 5.20
C SER A 120 25.82 -30.58 5.85
N GLN A 121 25.38 -29.58 6.64
CA GLN A 121 24.06 -29.57 7.27
C GLN A 121 23.23 -28.42 6.72
N GLN A 122 22.06 -28.73 6.14
CA GLN A 122 21.06 -27.73 5.78
C GLN A 122 20.51 -27.10 7.06
N HIS A 123 20.75 -25.81 7.24
CA HIS A 123 20.24 -25.08 8.39
C HIS A 123 18.79 -24.66 8.16
N THR A 124 17.93 -24.85 9.16
CA THR A 124 16.56 -24.34 9.14
C THR A 124 16.22 -23.69 10.46
N LEU A 125 15.77 -22.44 10.42
CA LEU A 125 15.18 -21.74 11.55
C LEU A 125 13.67 -21.78 11.43
N THR A 126 12.96 -22.02 12.53
CA THR A 126 11.50 -21.95 12.55
C THR A 126 11.04 -20.83 13.47
N ILE A 127 10.10 -20.02 13.00
CA ILE A 127 9.51 -18.91 13.75
C ILE A 127 8.00 -19.11 13.78
N PRO A 128 7.36 -19.10 14.98
CA PRO A 128 5.91 -19.14 15.06
C PRO A 128 5.31 -17.86 14.47
N VAL A 129 4.12 -18.01 13.92
CA VAL A 129 3.39 -16.94 13.25
C VAL A 129 2.00 -16.82 13.89
N ASP A 130 1.63 -15.60 14.23
CA ASP A 130 0.28 -15.26 14.71
C ASP A 130 -0.61 -14.88 13.53
N ASP A 131 -0.98 -15.87 12.72
CA ASP A 131 -1.87 -15.74 11.56
C ASP A 131 -2.79 -16.96 11.48
N SER A 132 -4.04 -16.76 11.08
CA SER A 132 -5.03 -17.84 11.00
C SER A 132 -4.74 -18.90 9.92
N GLN A 133 -3.80 -18.63 9.00
CA GLN A 133 -3.49 -19.50 7.86
C GLN A 133 -2.05 -20.03 7.87
N ILE A 134 -1.17 -19.44 8.71
CA ILE A 134 0.25 -19.80 8.77
C ILE A 134 0.61 -19.92 10.25
N ASP A 135 0.93 -21.14 10.68
CA ASP A 135 1.33 -21.39 12.07
C ASP A 135 2.82 -21.08 12.30
N GLN A 136 3.65 -21.30 11.28
CA GLN A 136 5.09 -21.10 11.36
C GLN A 136 5.72 -20.82 9.99
N VAL A 137 6.81 -20.06 9.99
CA VAL A 137 7.67 -19.84 8.83
C VAL A 137 9.04 -20.45 9.10
N GLN A 138 9.54 -21.20 8.13
CA GLN A 138 10.85 -21.80 8.11
C GLN A 138 11.80 -20.96 7.26
N PHE A 139 12.94 -20.55 7.79
CA PHE A 139 14.03 -19.97 7.02
C PHE A 139 15.06 -21.04 6.82
N SER A 140 15.14 -21.60 5.61
CA SER A 140 16.09 -22.65 5.28
C SER A 140 17.27 -22.10 4.50
N GLN A 141 18.40 -22.76 4.67
CA GLN A 141 19.55 -22.58 3.79
C GLN A 141 19.13 -22.87 2.36
N PRO A 142 19.52 -22.00 1.41
CA PRO A 142 19.23 -22.23 0.01
C PRO A 142 19.96 -23.49 -0.49
N ASP A 143 19.32 -24.24 -1.40
CA ASP A 143 19.87 -25.47 -1.97
C ASP A 143 21.24 -25.24 -2.61
N ALA A 144 22.05 -26.28 -2.78
CA ALA A 144 23.38 -26.17 -3.40
C ALA A 144 23.36 -25.57 -4.83
N SER A 145 22.19 -25.59 -5.49
CA SER A 145 21.94 -24.96 -6.79
C SER A 145 21.71 -23.45 -6.72
N GLU A 146 21.39 -22.90 -5.55
CA GLU A 146 21.16 -21.48 -5.37
C GLU A 146 22.47 -20.71 -5.20
N LEU A 147 22.50 -19.53 -5.82
CA LEU A 147 23.70 -18.72 -5.91
C LEU A 147 23.86 -17.83 -4.67
N PRO A 148 25.06 -17.73 -4.08
CA PRO A 148 25.30 -16.82 -2.97
C PRO A 148 25.09 -15.36 -3.40
N ILE A 149 24.67 -14.55 -2.43
CA ILE A 149 24.55 -13.10 -2.53
C ILE A 149 25.89 -12.50 -3.03
N PHE A 150 26.99 -12.93 -2.43
CA PHE A 150 28.35 -12.60 -2.85
C PHE A 150 29.34 -13.67 -2.36
N ARG A 151 30.51 -13.73 -3.00
CA ARG A 151 31.67 -14.50 -2.53
C ARG A 151 32.86 -13.56 -2.33
N LEU A 152 33.67 -13.85 -1.33
CA LEU A 152 34.93 -13.16 -1.07
C LEU A 152 36.05 -14.19 -1.17
N ASN A 153 36.97 -13.94 -2.10
CA ASN A 153 38.21 -14.68 -2.26
C ASN A 153 39.35 -13.75 -1.81
N ILE A 154 40.37 -14.27 -1.13
CA ILE A 154 41.60 -13.52 -0.87
C ILE A 154 42.72 -14.25 -1.59
N LYS A 155 43.43 -13.55 -2.48
CA LYS A 155 44.61 -14.12 -3.16
C LYS A 155 45.57 -14.63 -2.10
N ASP A 156 46.29 -15.70 -2.44
CA ASP A 156 47.17 -16.46 -1.55
C ASP A 156 46.44 -17.41 -0.58
N PHE A 157 45.10 -17.34 -0.50
CA PHE A 157 44.28 -18.32 0.21
C PHE A 157 43.42 -19.11 -0.77
N HIS A 158 43.51 -20.44 -0.75
CA HIS A 158 42.65 -21.33 -1.54
C HIS A 158 41.22 -21.46 -0.96
N GLN A 159 40.76 -20.47 -0.21
CA GLN A 159 39.50 -20.47 0.53
C GLN A 159 38.56 -19.41 -0.07
N THR A 160 37.28 -19.73 -0.12
CA THR A 160 36.23 -18.82 -0.57
C THR A 160 35.20 -18.68 0.54
N ALA A 161 34.98 -17.45 0.99
CA ALA A 161 33.88 -17.15 1.87
C ALA A 161 32.63 -16.76 1.06
N ALA A 162 31.44 -17.11 1.54
CA ALA A 162 30.20 -16.88 0.80
C ALA A 162 29.06 -16.48 1.71
N CYS A 163 28.25 -15.51 1.26
CA CYS A 163 27.06 -15.05 1.94
C CYS A 163 25.81 -15.50 1.20
N TYR A 164 24.84 -16.06 1.91
CA TYR A 164 23.57 -16.57 1.40
C TYR A 164 22.42 -15.91 2.15
N ARG A 165 21.28 -15.75 1.47
CA ARG A 165 20.03 -15.30 2.09
C ARG A 165 19.13 -16.51 2.28
N PHE A 166 18.60 -16.69 3.49
CA PHE A 166 17.61 -17.74 3.71
C PHE A 166 16.26 -17.30 3.17
N GLN A 167 15.57 -18.21 2.51
CA GLN A 167 14.24 -17.96 1.98
C GLN A 167 13.18 -18.30 3.04
N PRO A 168 12.15 -17.46 3.22
CA PRO A 168 11.03 -17.80 4.08
C PRO A 168 10.12 -18.81 3.37
N LEU A 169 9.91 -19.96 4.01
CA LEU A 169 9.06 -21.05 3.56
C LEU A 169 7.92 -21.30 4.56
N THR A 170 6.79 -21.78 4.08
CA THR A 170 5.71 -22.29 4.93
C THR A 170 6.06 -23.67 5.49
N SER A 171 5.29 -24.17 6.45
CA SER A 171 5.42 -25.55 6.96
C SER A 171 5.31 -26.64 5.88
N GLN A 172 4.77 -26.31 4.71
CA GLN A 172 4.67 -27.20 3.54
C GLN A 172 5.87 -27.08 2.59
N GLY A 173 6.92 -26.33 2.96
CA GLY A 173 8.10 -26.09 2.13
C GLY A 173 7.87 -25.17 0.93
N ARG A 174 6.77 -24.40 0.91
CA ARG A 174 6.45 -23.46 -0.18
C ARG A 174 6.93 -22.05 0.16
N ALA A 175 7.32 -21.27 -0.84
CA ALA A 175 7.68 -19.86 -0.63
C ALA A 175 6.57 -19.09 0.12
N CYS A 176 6.94 -18.41 1.21
CA CYS A 176 6.01 -17.58 1.95
C CYS A 176 5.77 -16.27 1.19
N LEU A 177 4.56 -16.14 0.62
CA LEU A 177 4.17 -14.96 -0.16
C LEU A 177 3.53 -13.86 0.68
N LYS A 178 3.27 -14.10 1.97
CA LYS A 178 2.75 -13.10 2.89
C LYS A 178 3.89 -12.24 3.42
N ASN A 179 3.68 -10.93 3.44
CA ASN A 179 4.58 -10.03 4.15
C ASN A 179 4.24 -10.07 5.65
N LEU A 180 5.22 -10.47 6.46
CA LEU A 180 5.08 -10.62 7.91
C LEU A 180 6.08 -9.71 8.63
N SER A 181 5.66 -9.16 9.76
CA SER A 181 6.47 -8.33 10.64
C SER A 181 6.99 -9.15 11.81
N LEU A 182 8.20 -8.85 12.27
CA LEU A 182 8.68 -9.34 13.57
C LEU A 182 7.94 -8.62 14.70
N CYS A 183 7.55 -9.34 15.73
CA CYS A 183 6.86 -8.81 16.90
C CYS A 183 7.61 -9.17 18.17
N PHE A 184 7.75 -8.16 19.04
CA PHE A 184 8.22 -8.29 20.40
C PHE A 184 7.06 -7.90 21.31
N GLU A 185 6.57 -8.85 22.10
CA GLU A 185 5.55 -8.62 23.12
C GLU A 185 6.14 -8.95 24.49
N ALA A 186 5.65 -8.25 25.53
CA ALA A 186 6.01 -8.59 26.90
C ALA A 186 5.66 -10.06 27.18
N GLU A 187 6.57 -10.77 27.86
CA GLU A 187 6.37 -12.15 28.32
C GLU A 187 6.26 -13.21 27.20
N LYS A 188 6.39 -12.85 25.92
CA LYS A 188 6.41 -13.79 24.79
C LYS A 188 7.74 -13.77 24.06
N LEU A 189 8.16 -14.93 23.57
CA LEU A 189 9.29 -15.03 22.67
C LEU A 189 8.96 -14.39 21.29
N PRO A 190 9.95 -13.83 20.58
CA PRO A 190 9.74 -13.19 19.29
C PRO A 190 9.02 -14.10 18.30
N TYR A 191 8.05 -13.53 17.58
CA TYR A 191 7.20 -14.22 16.61
C TYR A 191 6.91 -13.33 15.41
N LEU A 192 6.34 -13.90 14.35
CA LEU A 192 5.92 -13.15 13.16
C LEU A 192 4.42 -12.89 13.18
N ALA A 193 3.97 -11.73 12.72
CA ALA A 193 2.55 -11.43 12.57
C ALA A 193 2.28 -10.73 11.22
N PRO A 194 1.03 -10.75 10.72
CA PRO A 194 0.63 -9.91 9.60
C PRO A 194 0.97 -8.43 9.83
N LEU A 195 1.32 -7.73 8.75
CA LEU A 195 1.60 -6.30 8.83
C LEU A 195 0.38 -5.53 9.34
N GLN A 196 0.62 -4.63 10.27
CA GLN A 196 -0.42 -3.72 10.76
C GLN A 196 -0.68 -2.64 9.70
N ASN A 197 -1.95 -2.48 9.31
CA ASN A 197 -2.37 -1.52 8.29
C ASN A 197 -2.61 -0.11 8.86
N THR A 198 -1.68 0.38 9.68
CA THR A 198 -1.71 1.75 10.22
C THR A 198 -0.46 2.49 9.77
N GLU A 199 -0.58 3.80 9.51
CA GLU A 199 0.59 4.61 9.14
C GLU A 199 1.60 4.72 10.28
N SER A 200 1.13 4.60 11.52
CA SER A 200 1.95 4.64 12.73
C SER A 200 2.74 3.36 12.98
N ALA A 201 2.28 2.20 12.51
CA ALA A 201 2.90 0.91 12.78
C ALA A 201 4.36 0.84 12.32
N ALA A 202 5.20 0.29 13.20
CA ALA A 202 6.61 0.04 12.94
C ALA A 202 6.81 -1.01 11.86
N ASN A 203 6.11 -2.14 11.92
CA ASN A 203 6.21 -3.24 10.95
C ASN A 203 7.67 -3.65 10.63
N PRO A 204 8.51 -3.98 11.63
CA PRO A 204 9.92 -4.29 11.41
C PRO A 204 10.13 -5.48 10.47
N ALA A 205 11.02 -5.29 9.49
CA ALA A 205 11.44 -6.36 8.59
C ALA A 205 12.31 -7.39 9.32
N PHE A 206 12.19 -8.67 8.97
CA PHE A 206 13.07 -9.72 9.46
C PHE A 206 13.84 -10.39 8.32
N LEU A 207 15.17 -10.45 8.47
CA LEU A 207 16.09 -11.03 7.51
C LEU A 207 16.92 -12.12 8.18
N VAL A 208 17.14 -13.21 7.46
CA VAL A 208 18.09 -14.26 7.88
C VAL A 208 19.13 -14.43 6.77
N SER A 209 20.39 -14.29 7.16
CA SER A 209 21.53 -14.48 6.27
C SER A 209 22.48 -15.49 6.89
N PHE A 210 23.16 -16.23 6.02
CA PHE A 210 24.14 -17.23 6.40
C PHE A 210 25.46 -16.92 5.72
N PHE A 211 26.52 -17.00 6.50
CA PHE A 211 27.85 -16.72 6.04
C PHE A 211 28.77 -17.89 6.36
N TYR A 212 29.45 -18.36 5.32
CA TYR A 212 30.37 -19.47 5.37
C TYR A 212 31.79 -18.98 5.12
N TYR A 213 32.73 -19.36 5.99
CA TYR A 213 34.14 -18.91 5.92
C TYR A 213 35.05 -19.74 5.00
N GLY A 214 34.55 -20.81 4.37
CA GLY A 214 35.39 -21.77 3.63
C GLY A 214 35.81 -22.96 4.49
N GLU A 215 36.39 -24.00 3.88
CA GLU A 215 36.89 -25.17 4.61
C GLU A 215 38.16 -24.79 5.40
N THR A 216 38.21 -25.16 6.68
CA THR A 216 39.43 -25.01 7.49
C THR A 216 40.52 -25.89 6.92
N VAL A 217 41.54 -25.29 6.29
CA VAL A 217 42.73 -26.01 5.81
C VAL A 217 43.57 -26.42 7.04
N PRO A 218 43.92 -27.71 7.20
CA PRO A 218 44.65 -28.20 8.37
C PRO A 218 46.01 -27.54 8.61
N ASP A 219 46.67 -27.06 7.55
CA ASP A 219 48.07 -26.62 7.57
C ASP A 219 48.28 -25.09 7.56
N ALA A 220 47.20 -24.30 7.45
CA ALA A 220 47.27 -22.84 7.51
C ALA A 220 46.70 -22.35 8.84
N ASN A 221 47.44 -21.48 9.54
CA ASN A 221 46.98 -20.86 10.79
C ASN A 221 45.59 -20.22 10.55
N PRO A 222 44.48 -20.78 11.07
CA PRO A 222 43.12 -20.37 10.69
C PRO A 222 42.85 -18.90 11.00
N SER A 223 43.60 -18.35 11.96
CA SER A 223 43.62 -16.93 12.32
C SER A 223 44.07 -16.00 11.18
N ALA A 224 44.94 -16.46 10.27
CA ALA A 224 45.56 -15.63 9.23
C ALA A 224 44.60 -15.27 8.08
N TRP A 225 43.72 -16.19 7.67
CA TRP A 225 42.66 -15.93 6.68
C TRP A 225 41.44 -15.26 7.31
N ARG A 226 41.02 -15.77 8.47
CA ARG A 226 39.77 -15.37 9.10
C ARG A 226 39.79 -13.92 9.56
N THR A 227 40.92 -13.45 10.08
CA THR A 227 41.03 -12.08 10.60
C THR A 227 40.83 -11.02 9.49
N PRO A 228 41.49 -11.09 8.31
CA PRO A 228 41.18 -10.25 7.17
C PRO A 228 39.71 -10.27 6.73
N VAL A 229 39.11 -11.45 6.63
CA VAL A 229 37.69 -11.61 6.24
C VAL A 229 36.76 -10.96 7.26
N GLU A 230 36.96 -11.23 8.55
CA GLU A 230 36.17 -10.60 9.62
C GLU A 230 36.37 -9.08 9.67
N ASN A 231 37.57 -8.57 9.37
CA ASN A 231 37.82 -7.14 9.32
C ASN A 231 37.04 -6.46 8.18
N ILE A 232 37.03 -7.03 6.98
CA ILE A 232 36.26 -6.48 5.84
C ILE A 232 34.75 -6.57 6.10
N LEU A 233 34.29 -7.71 6.62
CA LEU A 233 32.87 -8.02 6.70
C LEU A 233 32.19 -7.47 7.94
N LEU A 234 32.86 -7.54 9.09
CA LEU A 234 32.32 -7.18 10.41
C LEU A 234 32.96 -5.91 10.98
N GLY A 235 34.03 -5.40 10.36
CA GLY A 235 34.69 -4.17 10.79
C GLY A 235 35.44 -4.32 12.11
N LYS A 236 35.95 -5.52 12.44
CA LYS A 236 36.67 -5.79 13.70
C LYS A 236 38.09 -5.15 13.79
N GLY A 237 38.36 -4.08 13.02
CA GLY A 237 39.66 -3.41 12.94
C GLY A 237 39.57 -1.87 12.92
N LEU A 238 40.70 -1.18 12.75
CA LEU A 238 40.85 0.29 12.82
C LEU A 238 40.18 1.09 11.68
N SER A 239 39.22 0.52 10.95
CA SER A 239 38.53 1.23 9.87
C SER A 239 37.50 2.21 10.43
N LYS A 240 37.60 3.48 10.06
CA LYS A 240 36.58 4.52 10.35
C LYS A 240 35.27 4.33 9.60
N HIS A 241 35.19 3.36 8.68
CA HIS A 241 34.03 3.11 7.84
C HIS A 241 33.21 1.92 8.33
N SER A 242 31.90 1.94 8.05
CA SER A 242 30.99 0.86 8.39
C SER A 242 31.32 -0.42 7.61
N SER A 243 31.24 -1.56 8.29
CA SER A 243 31.54 -2.88 7.70
C SER A 243 30.64 -3.20 6.49
N LEU A 244 31.09 -4.11 5.61
CA LEU A 244 30.29 -4.53 4.45
C LEU A 244 28.92 -5.05 4.89
N LEU A 245 28.89 -5.94 5.88
CA LEU A 245 27.64 -6.57 6.33
C LEU A 245 26.72 -5.57 7.04
N SER A 246 27.27 -4.67 7.86
CA SER A 246 26.48 -3.59 8.46
C SER A 246 25.81 -2.72 7.40
N THR A 247 26.54 -2.33 6.36
CA THR A 247 25.96 -1.51 5.27
C THR A 247 24.92 -2.31 4.50
N LEU A 248 25.26 -3.53 4.07
CA LEU A 248 24.40 -4.38 3.29
C LEU A 248 23.07 -4.65 4.02
N PHE A 249 23.14 -5.10 5.27
CA PHE A 249 21.94 -5.40 6.06
C PHE A 249 21.10 -4.16 6.35
N THR A 250 21.73 -3.02 6.65
CA THR A 250 20.98 -1.77 6.85
C THR A 250 20.18 -1.40 5.60
N ARG A 251 20.81 -1.40 4.43
CA ARG A 251 20.16 -1.06 3.16
C ARG A 251 19.07 -2.07 2.78
N MET A 252 19.33 -3.36 2.96
CA MET A 252 18.32 -4.40 2.69
C MET A 252 17.13 -4.33 3.65
N MET A 253 17.36 -4.10 4.95
CA MET A 253 16.28 -3.92 5.92
C MET A 253 15.43 -2.70 5.58
N MET A 254 16.04 -1.56 5.26
CA MET A 254 15.32 -0.35 4.87
C MET A 254 14.49 -0.55 3.60
N ALA A 255 15.08 -1.15 2.56
CA ALA A 255 14.37 -1.40 1.31
C ALA A 255 13.21 -2.36 1.51
N GLN A 256 13.41 -3.46 2.24
CA GLN A 256 12.36 -4.42 2.53
C GLN A 256 11.25 -3.81 3.39
N TRP A 257 11.61 -3.06 4.43
CA TRP A 257 10.66 -2.36 5.29
C TRP A 257 9.78 -1.37 4.52
N GLN A 258 10.41 -0.54 3.66
CA GLN A 258 9.70 0.43 2.84
C GLN A 258 8.78 -0.26 1.83
N PHE A 259 9.29 -1.29 1.15
CA PHE A 259 8.54 -2.06 0.17
C PHE A 259 7.32 -2.74 0.79
N MET A 260 7.51 -3.50 1.88
CA MET A 260 6.45 -4.29 2.52
C MET A 260 5.24 -3.44 2.93
N ARG A 261 5.47 -2.29 3.57
CA ARG A 261 4.40 -1.40 4.04
C ARG A 261 3.57 -0.83 2.89
N ILE A 262 4.24 -0.38 1.83
CA ILE A 262 3.56 0.23 0.69
C ILE A 262 2.92 -0.83 -0.22
N HIS A 263 3.55 -2.00 -0.35
CA HIS A 263 3.00 -3.11 -1.10
C HIS A 263 1.65 -3.58 -0.53
N GLU A 264 1.54 -3.76 0.79
CA GLU A 264 0.25 -4.15 1.40
C GLU A 264 -0.80 -3.04 1.29
N ALA A 265 -0.42 -1.78 1.54
CA ALA A 265 -1.35 -0.65 1.39
C ALA A 265 -1.88 -0.54 -0.06
N ALA A 266 -1.00 -0.69 -1.05
CA ALA A 266 -1.38 -0.66 -2.46
C ALA A 266 -2.27 -1.84 -2.85
N LYS A 267 -1.96 -3.05 -2.35
CA LYS A 267 -2.75 -4.26 -2.57
C LYS A 267 -4.14 -4.16 -1.95
N ASP A 268 -4.25 -3.67 -0.72
CA ASP A 268 -5.54 -3.42 -0.05
C ASP A 268 -6.38 -2.41 -0.84
N LEU A 269 -5.80 -1.25 -1.18
CA LEU A 269 -6.50 -0.24 -1.97
C LEU A 269 -6.93 -0.78 -3.33
N ARG A 270 -6.08 -1.54 -4.03
CA ARG A 270 -6.41 -2.15 -5.31
C ARG A 270 -7.63 -3.06 -5.19
N ASN A 271 -7.68 -3.91 -4.16
CA ASN A 271 -8.81 -4.81 -3.93
C ASN A 271 -10.09 -4.00 -3.67
N ARG A 272 -10.02 -2.98 -2.81
CA ARG A 272 -11.15 -2.08 -2.52
C ARG A 272 -11.63 -1.32 -3.74
N LEU A 273 -10.73 -0.75 -4.54
CA LEU A 273 -11.07 -0.06 -5.79
C LEU A 273 -11.73 -1.01 -6.80
N GLN A 274 -11.19 -2.22 -6.96
CA GLN A 274 -11.76 -3.22 -7.86
C GLN A 274 -13.17 -3.64 -7.43
N GLU A 275 -13.39 -3.87 -6.14
CA GLU A 275 -14.70 -4.18 -5.58
C GLU A 275 -15.69 -3.03 -5.78
N ARG A 276 -15.27 -1.79 -5.51
CA ARG A 276 -16.10 -0.60 -5.68
C ARG A 276 -16.44 -0.32 -7.13
N ASN A 277 -15.46 -0.46 -8.03
CA ASN A 277 -15.67 -0.34 -9.46
C ASN A 277 -16.68 -1.37 -9.95
N ARG A 278 -16.60 -2.62 -9.49
CA ARG A 278 -17.62 -3.64 -9.80
C ARG A 278 -18.99 -3.26 -9.25
N TYR A 279 -19.07 -2.82 -8.00
CA TYR A 279 -20.33 -2.36 -7.41
C TYR A 279 -20.99 -1.24 -8.21
N TYR A 280 -20.23 -0.21 -8.59
CA TYR A 280 -20.74 0.91 -9.39
C TYR A 280 -21.06 0.51 -10.83
N ALA A 281 -20.27 -0.38 -11.43
CA ALA A 281 -20.54 -0.94 -12.75
C ALA A 281 -21.83 -1.75 -12.76
N ASP A 282 -22.01 -2.68 -11.81
CA ASP A 282 -23.23 -3.47 -11.67
C ASP A 282 -24.45 -2.59 -11.42
N TYR A 283 -24.29 -1.54 -10.62
CA TYR A 283 -25.33 -0.54 -10.41
C TYR A 283 -25.71 0.16 -11.73
N ALA A 284 -24.74 0.47 -12.58
CA ALA A 284 -24.96 1.07 -13.89
C ALA A 284 -25.52 0.10 -14.95
N HIS A 285 -25.20 -1.20 -14.88
CA HIS A 285 -25.54 -2.20 -15.89
C HIS A 285 -26.81 -3.01 -15.61
N GLN A 286 -27.26 -3.16 -14.36
CA GLN A 286 -28.39 -4.05 -14.01
C GLN A 286 -29.79 -3.57 -14.47
N SER A 287 -29.91 -2.46 -15.19
CA SER A 287 -31.17 -2.06 -15.84
C SER A 287 -30.91 -0.94 -16.83
N ASN A 288 -31.14 -1.14 -18.13
CA ASN A 288 -31.22 -0.14 -19.22
C ASN A 288 -31.28 1.33 -18.75
N GLU A 289 -30.15 1.89 -18.31
CA GLU A 289 -29.97 3.27 -17.80
C GLU A 289 -30.93 3.74 -16.65
N ALA A 290 -31.87 2.89 -16.22
CA ALA A 290 -33.01 3.27 -15.39
C ALA A 290 -32.70 3.42 -13.89
N ARG A 291 -31.63 2.80 -13.37
CA ARG A 291 -31.32 2.82 -11.92
C ARG A 291 -30.75 4.14 -11.44
N ALA A 292 -29.84 4.75 -12.21
CA ALA A 292 -29.46 6.15 -11.95
C ALA A 292 -30.72 7.04 -12.04
N HIS A 293 -31.59 6.75 -13.02
CA HIS A 293 -32.90 7.40 -13.16
C HIS A 293 -33.81 7.38 -11.92
N CYS A 294 -33.81 6.27 -11.19
CA CYS A 294 -34.66 6.08 -10.01
C CYS A 294 -33.95 6.26 -8.66
N ALA A 295 -32.62 6.42 -8.64
CA ALA A 295 -31.86 6.66 -7.40
C ALA A 295 -32.38 7.93 -6.71
N ARG A 296 -32.44 7.99 -5.37
CA ARG A 296 -32.69 9.27 -4.70
C ARG A 296 -31.52 10.21 -5.01
N THR A 297 -31.78 11.46 -5.38
CA THR A 297 -30.74 12.47 -5.68
C THR A 297 -29.66 12.51 -4.60
N ARG A 298 -30.07 12.47 -3.32
CA ARG A 298 -29.16 12.42 -2.17
C ARG A 298 -28.25 11.19 -2.14
N LEU A 299 -28.74 10.02 -2.55
CA LEU A 299 -27.93 8.80 -2.63
C LEU A 299 -26.90 8.92 -3.75
N LEU A 300 -27.29 9.47 -4.90
CA LEU A 300 -26.38 9.68 -6.02
C LEU A 300 -25.27 10.70 -5.68
N GLU A 301 -25.63 11.79 -5.02
CA GLU A 301 -24.68 12.79 -4.50
C GLU A 301 -23.71 12.16 -3.48
N GLN A 302 -24.23 11.35 -2.55
CA GLN A 302 -23.40 10.61 -1.60
C GLN A 302 -22.43 9.65 -2.33
N GLN A 303 -22.92 8.89 -3.31
CA GLN A 303 -22.07 7.97 -4.06
C GLN A 303 -21.00 8.69 -4.90
N LEU A 304 -21.32 9.86 -5.47
CA LEU A 304 -20.34 10.71 -6.16
C LEU A 304 -19.28 11.25 -5.20
N GLN A 305 -19.68 11.61 -3.97
CA GLN A 305 -18.76 12.00 -2.91
C GLN A 305 -17.88 10.83 -2.47
N ASP A 306 -18.43 9.62 -2.36
CA ASP A 306 -17.68 8.39 -2.06
C ASP A 306 -16.64 8.11 -3.16
N MET A 307 -17.03 8.22 -4.44
CA MET A 307 -16.09 8.08 -5.58
C MET A 307 -14.96 9.10 -5.53
N HIS A 308 -15.26 10.36 -5.15
CA HIS A 308 -14.25 11.39 -4.95
C HIS A 308 -13.30 11.06 -3.80
N SER A 309 -13.83 10.56 -2.68
CA SER A 309 -13.04 10.11 -1.53
C SER A 309 -12.06 9.00 -1.94
N PHE A 310 -12.53 7.97 -2.66
CA PHE A 310 -11.68 6.90 -3.19
C PHE A 310 -10.59 7.41 -4.14
N ASN A 311 -10.92 8.38 -4.99
CA ASN A 311 -9.93 9.00 -5.86
C ASN A 311 -8.83 9.70 -5.04
N THR A 312 -9.20 10.48 -4.02
CA THR A 312 -8.24 11.15 -3.14
C THR A 312 -7.37 10.15 -2.37
N GLU A 313 -7.97 9.10 -1.81
CA GLU A 313 -7.24 8.02 -1.14
C GLU A 313 -6.22 7.36 -2.07
N ALA A 314 -6.62 7.07 -3.30
CA ALA A 314 -5.74 6.44 -4.27
C ALA A 314 -4.61 7.33 -4.75
N GLN A 315 -4.86 8.64 -4.92
CA GLN A 315 -3.80 9.61 -5.23
C GLN A 315 -2.78 9.70 -4.09
N MET A 316 -3.22 9.64 -2.83
CA MET A 316 -2.30 9.57 -1.69
C MET A 316 -1.44 8.31 -1.71
N VAL A 317 -2.02 7.15 -2.02
CA VAL A 317 -1.26 5.89 -2.13
C VAL A 317 -0.29 5.92 -3.32
N ILE A 318 -0.67 6.47 -4.48
CA ILE A 318 0.23 6.66 -5.63
C ILE A 318 1.42 7.55 -5.25
N SER A 319 1.17 8.68 -4.59
CA SER A 319 2.25 9.56 -4.11
C SER A 319 3.19 8.83 -3.12
N ARG A 320 2.62 8.00 -2.22
CA ARG A 320 3.39 7.16 -1.31
C ARG A 320 4.20 6.08 -2.04
N ILE A 321 3.67 5.50 -3.11
CA ILE A 321 4.40 4.56 -3.98
C ILE A 321 5.62 5.25 -4.59
N GLN A 322 5.45 6.43 -5.18
CA GLN A 322 6.54 7.20 -5.77
C GLN A 322 7.63 7.54 -4.75
N GLY A 323 7.24 8.06 -3.58
CA GLY A 323 8.18 8.35 -2.50
C GLY A 323 8.91 7.09 -1.99
N ALA A 324 8.23 5.94 -1.98
CA ALA A 324 8.83 4.67 -1.62
C ALA A 324 9.82 4.14 -2.67
N SER A 325 9.46 4.18 -3.95
CA SER A 325 10.34 3.82 -5.06
C SER A 325 11.61 4.67 -5.03
N GLN A 326 11.48 5.99 -4.88
CA GLN A 326 12.62 6.91 -4.77
C GLN A 326 13.48 6.61 -3.53
N THR A 327 12.87 6.30 -2.39
CA THR A 327 13.62 5.91 -1.18
C THR A 327 14.40 4.61 -1.41
N ILE A 328 13.80 3.62 -2.07
CA ILE A 328 14.46 2.35 -2.39
C ILE A 328 15.60 2.58 -3.39
N GLU A 329 15.41 3.43 -4.39
CA GLU A 329 16.42 3.84 -5.37
C GLU A 329 17.62 4.51 -4.71
N ILE A 330 17.39 5.52 -3.86
CA ILE A 330 18.47 6.18 -3.08
C ILE A 330 19.25 5.16 -2.23
N ASN A 331 18.55 4.19 -1.62
CA ASN A 331 19.23 3.14 -0.85
C ASN A 331 20.05 2.19 -1.75
N ALA A 332 19.60 1.93 -2.98
CA ALA A 332 20.33 1.14 -3.97
C ALA A 332 21.60 1.89 -4.41
N ASP A 333 21.50 3.18 -4.71
CA ASP A 333 22.64 4.01 -5.12
C ASP A 333 23.67 4.17 -4.01
N ASN A 334 23.21 4.37 -2.77
CA ASN A 334 24.07 4.42 -1.60
C ASN A 334 24.78 3.07 -1.36
N LEU A 335 24.09 1.96 -1.59
CA LEU A 335 24.70 0.62 -1.51
C LEU A 335 25.74 0.45 -2.63
N ALA A 336 25.43 0.82 -3.87
CA ALA A 336 26.37 0.74 -4.99
C ALA A 336 27.64 1.55 -4.74
N THR A 337 27.49 2.78 -4.25
CA THR A 337 28.61 3.66 -3.88
C THR A 337 29.47 3.02 -2.78
N ARG A 338 28.85 2.47 -1.72
CA ARG A 338 29.62 1.80 -0.67
C ARG A 338 30.30 0.53 -1.15
N LEU A 339 29.66 -0.25 -2.03
CA LEU A 339 30.27 -1.40 -2.66
C LEU A 339 31.56 -0.98 -3.37
N GLU A 340 31.55 0.10 -4.15
CA GLU A 340 32.76 0.59 -4.81
C GLU A 340 33.88 0.96 -3.82
N HIS A 341 33.57 1.60 -2.69
CA HIS A 341 34.57 1.81 -1.64
C HIS A 341 35.12 0.49 -1.07
N ILE A 342 34.25 -0.50 -0.86
CA ILE A 342 34.64 -1.82 -0.35
C ILE A 342 35.50 -2.57 -1.37
N ARG A 343 35.28 -2.37 -2.68
CA ARG A 343 36.20 -2.88 -3.71
C ARG A 343 37.61 -2.37 -3.48
N GLN A 344 37.77 -1.07 -3.26
CA GLN A 344 39.08 -0.46 -3.00
C GLN A 344 39.72 -1.01 -1.73
N GLU A 345 38.93 -1.21 -0.67
CA GLU A 345 39.39 -1.83 0.58
C GLU A 345 39.80 -3.30 0.37
N THR A 346 39.04 -4.05 -0.44
CA THR A 346 39.26 -5.47 -0.74
C THR A 346 40.51 -5.66 -1.60
N LEU A 347 40.75 -4.78 -2.59
CA LEU A 347 41.97 -4.78 -3.40
C LEU A 347 43.24 -4.59 -2.56
N ARG A 348 43.18 -3.83 -1.46
CA ARG A 348 44.34 -3.62 -0.56
C ARG A 348 44.77 -4.87 0.18
N VAL A 349 43.85 -5.82 0.40
CA VAL A 349 44.17 -7.11 1.02
C VAL A 349 44.37 -8.21 -0.03
N ASN A 350 44.57 -7.84 -1.30
CA ASN A 350 44.59 -8.75 -2.45
C ASN A 350 43.32 -9.63 -2.55
N GLY A 351 42.19 -9.13 -2.07
CA GLY A 351 40.90 -9.79 -2.17
C GLY A 351 40.21 -9.53 -3.51
N GLU A 352 39.30 -10.44 -3.86
CA GLU A 352 38.37 -10.32 -4.98
C GLU A 352 36.96 -10.65 -4.49
N LEU A 353 36.03 -9.73 -4.73
CA LEU A 353 34.61 -9.90 -4.43
C LEU A 353 33.88 -10.32 -5.71
N ASP A 354 33.32 -11.52 -5.69
CA ASP A 354 32.54 -12.05 -6.81
C ASP A 354 31.05 -11.96 -6.50
N PHE A 355 30.28 -11.59 -7.51
CA PHE A 355 28.83 -11.64 -7.46
C PHE A 355 28.30 -12.69 -8.43
N HIS A 356 27.22 -13.35 -8.05
CA HIS A 356 26.52 -14.26 -8.95
C HIS A 356 25.33 -13.55 -9.58
N ALA A 357 25.28 -13.55 -10.91
CA ALA A 357 24.09 -13.16 -11.65
C ALA A 357 23.19 -14.37 -11.92
N ILE A 358 21.92 -14.10 -12.23
CA ILE A 358 20.82 -15.07 -12.48
C ILE A 358 21.16 -16.16 -13.52
N LYS A 359 22.27 -16.04 -14.26
CA LYS A 359 22.74 -17.01 -15.27
C LYS A 359 24.13 -17.59 -14.97
N ALA A 360 24.35 -18.15 -13.78
CA ALA A 360 25.52 -18.97 -13.39
C ALA A 360 26.94 -18.39 -13.66
N GLN A 361 27.04 -17.19 -14.23
CA GLN A 361 28.28 -16.50 -14.53
C GLN A 361 28.69 -15.73 -13.28
N LYS A 362 29.92 -16.03 -12.83
CA LYS A 362 30.61 -15.19 -11.86
C LYS A 362 30.94 -13.87 -12.52
N ILE A 363 30.34 -12.79 -12.04
CA ILE A 363 30.69 -11.45 -12.47
C ILE A 363 31.75 -10.96 -11.49
N HIS A 364 32.99 -10.90 -11.97
CA HIS A 364 34.03 -10.09 -11.35
C HIS A 364 33.61 -8.65 -11.57
N TRP A 365 33.46 -7.89 -10.49
CA TRP A 365 33.02 -6.49 -10.44
C TRP A 365 32.32 -5.93 -11.70
N PRO A 366 31.00 -5.70 -11.69
CA PRO A 366 30.27 -5.27 -12.89
C PRO A 366 30.83 -3.96 -13.48
N ALA A 367 30.73 -3.83 -14.81
CA ALA A 367 31.19 -2.66 -15.54
C ALA A 367 30.38 -1.39 -15.21
N THR A 368 29.12 -1.55 -14.82
CA THR A 368 28.25 -0.44 -14.39
C THR A 368 27.68 -0.72 -13.01
N HIS A 369 27.41 0.35 -12.26
CA HIS A 369 26.81 0.24 -10.92
C HIS A 369 25.41 -0.40 -10.98
N GLU A 370 24.69 -0.24 -12.09
CA GLU A 370 23.36 -0.82 -12.23
C GLU A 370 23.38 -2.35 -12.28
N ASP A 371 24.49 -2.96 -12.67
CA ASP A 371 24.56 -4.40 -12.90
C ASP A 371 24.92 -5.21 -11.64
N PHE A 372 25.10 -4.57 -10.49
CA PHE A 372 25.35 -5.29 -9.23
C PHE A 372 24.19 -6.24 -8.90
N PRO A 373 24.44 -7.56 -8.79
CA PRO A 373 23.39 -8.52 -8.43
C PRO A 373 22.73 -8.23 -7.08
N LEU A 374 23.49 -7.62 -6.16
CA LEU A 374 23.01 -7.10 -4.88
C LEU A 374 21.88 -6.07 -4.98
N LEU A 375 21.77 -5.38 -6.11
CA LEU A 375 20.73 -4.39 -6.36
C LEU A 375 19.46 -5.01 -6.98
N THR A 376 19.51 -6.28 -7.38
CA THR A 376 18.36 -6.99 -7.98
C THR A 376 17.10 -6.94 -7.10
N PRO A 377 17.17 -7.15 -5.77
CA PRO A 377 15.99 -7.04 -4.93
C PRO A 377 15.37 -5.63 -4.94
N PHE A 378 16.20 -4.59 -4.99
CA PHE A 378 15.76 -3.19 -5.04
C PHE A 378 15.01 -2.92 -6.35
N LYS A 379 15.58 -3.33 -7.49
CA LYS A 379 14.93 -3.21 -8.81
C LYS A 379 13.60 -3.98 -8.85
N LEU A 380 13.56 -5.18 -8.26
CA LEU A 380 12.33 -5.97 -8.18
C LEU A 380 11.26 -5.28 -7.33
N PHE A 381 11.64 -4.67 -6.20
CA PHE A 381 10.72 -3.92 -5.36
C PHE A 381 10.15 -2.71 -6.08
N ILE A 382 11.01 -1.89 -6.71
CA ILE A 382 10.57 -0.73 -7.50
C ILE A 382 9.60 -1.16 -8.59
N ARG A 383 9.96 -2.16 -9.40
CA ARG A 383 9.09 -2.68 -10.46
C ARG A 383 7.72 -3.15 -9.93
N LYS A 384 7.68 -3.85 -8.80
CA LYS A 384 6.42 -4.29 -8.19
C LYS A 384 5.57 -3.13 -7.67
N LEU A 385 6.21 -2.05 -7.21
CA LEU A 385 5.51 -0.83 -6.80
C LEU A 385 4.97 -0.07 -8.02
N ASP A 386 5.75 0.00 -9.10
CA ASP A 386 5.31 0.60 -10.37
C ASP A 386 4.13 -0.16 -10.98
N ASP A 387 4.17 -1.50 -10.94
CA ASP A 387 3.05 -2.34 -11.35
C ASP A 387 1.77 -1.96 -10.57
N HIS A 388 1.88 -1.83 -9.24
CA HIS A 388 0.74 -1.39 -8.40
C HIS A 388 0.24 0.00 -8.78
N GLN A 389 1.13 0.96 -9.02
CA GLN A 389 0.75 2.30 -9.48
C GLN A 389 -0.05 2.22 -10.78
N ILE A 390 0.44 1.48 -11.78
CA ILE A 390 -0.25 1.30 -13.08
C ILE A 390 -1.65 0.71 -12.87
N TYR A 391 -1.78 -0.34 -12.03
CA TYR A 391 -3.09 -0.93 -11.75
C TYR A 391 -4.04 0.04 -11.06
N ILE A 392 -3.57 0.79 -10.06
CA ILE A 392 -4.40 1.78 -9.33
C ILE A 392 -4.84 2.89 -10.28
N GLU A 393 -3.94 3.43 -11.11
CA GLU A 393 -4.27 4.45 -12.11
C GLU A 393 -5.31 3.96 -13.12
N GLN A 394 -5.22 2.71 -13.56
CA GLN A 394 -6.25 2.11 -14.43
C GLN A 394 -7.61 2.04 -13.73
N GLN A 395 -7.65 1.61 -12.45
CA GLN A 395 -8.89 1.57 -11.67
C GLN A 395 -9.47 2.96 -11.45
N LEU A 396 -8.63 3.99 -11.26
CA LEU A 396 -9.06 5.38 -11.12
C LEU A 396 -9.61 5.95 -12.43
N LYS A 397 -8.99 5.65 -13.57
CA LYS A 397 -9.54 6.05 -14.88
C LYS A 397 -10.93 5.48 -15.10
N TYR A 398 -11.15 4.22 -14.73
CA TYR A 398 -12.47 3.59 -14.79
C TYR A 398 -13.47 4.25 -13.84
N LEU A 399 -13.07 4.48 -12.58
CA LEU A 399 -13.89 5.17 -11.58
C LEU A 399 -14.29 6.59 -12.03
N ALA A 400 -13.35 7.33 -12.63
CA ALA A 400 -13.60 8.66 -13.18
C ALA A 400 -14.63 8.65 -14.31
N ALA A 401 -14.53 7.69 -15.24
CA ALA A 401 -15.52 7.53 -16.30
C ALA A 401 -16.93 7.22 -15.74
N LEU A 402 -17.02 6.38 -14.69
CA LEU A 402 -18.29 6.11 -14.00
C LEU A 402 -18.83 7.37 -13.32
N ARG A 403 -17.98 8.10 -12.59
CA ARG A 403 -18.32 9.35 -11.93
C ARG A 403 -18.86 10.38 -12.93
N ASP A 404 -18.17 10.59 -14.04
CA ASP A 404 -18.56 11.59 -15.05
C ASP A 404 -19.91 11.22 -15.68
N LYS A 405 -20.15 9.93 -15.93
CA LYS A 405 -21.47 9.42 -16.38
C LYS A 405 -22.57 9.71 -15.35
N TRP A 406 -22.29 9.49 -14.07
CA TRP A 406 -23.25 9.68 -12.99
C TRP A 406 -23.51 11.16 -12.67
N GLN A 407 -22.49 12.00 -12.82
CA GLN A 407 -22.58 13.44 -12.70
C GLN A 407 -23.46 14.02 -13.81
N LEU A 408 -23.21 13.64 -15.07
CA LEU A 408 -24.04 14.05 -16.20
C LEU A 408 -25.51 13.63 -16.00
N TYR A 409 -25.72 12.44 -15.44
CA TYR A 409 -27.05 11.97 -15.08
C TYR A 409 -27.73 12.87 -14.01
N LEU A 410 -27.00 13.20 -12.94
CA LEU A 410 -27.47 14.09 -11.87
C LEU A 410 -27.81 15.49 -12.40
N ASP A 411 -26.95 16.04 -13.24
CA ASP A 411 -27.10 17.39 -13.79
C ASP A 411 -28.31 17.46 -14.73
N ASN A 412 -28.50 16.46 -15.60
CA ASN A 412 -29.69 16.37 -16.44
C ASN A 412 -30.99 16.32 -15.60
N ARG A 413 -30.98 15.58 -14.48
CA ARG A 413 -32.13 15.51 -13.57
C ARG A 413 -32.40 16.83 -12.86
N LYS A 414 -31.36 17.55 -12.42
CA LYS A 414 -31.49 18.87 -11.81
C LYS A 414 -32.09 19.88 -12.81
N THR A 415 -31.59 19.88 -14.05
CA THR A 415 -32.14 20.70 -15.13
C THR A 415 -33.60 20.36 -15.42
N GLN A 416 -33.94 19.09 -15.61
CA GLN A 416 -35.33 18.66 -15.84
C GLN A 416 -36.25 19.07 -14.69
N SER A 417 -35.83 18.85 -13.43
CA SER A 417 -36.63 19.23 -12.26
C SER A 417 -36.83 20.75 -12.18
N GLY A 418 -35.79 21.54 -12.52
CA GLY A 418 -35.89 22.99 -12.63
C GLY A 418 -36.85 23.45 -13.72
N GLU A 419 -36.80 22.83 -14.90
CA GLU A 419 -37.74 23.10 -16.00
C GLU A 419 -39.19 22.75 -15.62
N TYR A 420 -39.41 21.62 -14.94
CA TYR A 420 -40.73 21.22 -14.46
C TYR A 420 -41.27 22.18 -13.41
N LEU A 421 -40.43 22.63 -12.47
CA LEU A 421 -40.81 23.57 -11.43
C LEU A 421 -41.14 24.94 -12.03
N ASN A 422 -40.33 25.41 -13.00
CA ASN A 422 -40.60 26.63 -13.75
C ASN A 422 -41.91 26.53 -14.55
N THR A 423 -42.16 25.38 -15.20
CA THR A 423 -43.42 25.12 -15.90
C THR A 423 -44.59 25.16 -14.91
N LEU A 424 -44.48 24.49 -13.77
CA LEU A 424 -45.54 24.45 -12.75
C LEU A 424 -45.81 25.84 -12.18
N VAL A 425 -44.78 26.63 -11.87
CA VAL A 425 -44.91 28.03 -11.43
C VAL A 425 -45.59 28.85 -12.52
N THR A 426 -45.18 28.72 -13.78
CA THR A 426 -45.81 29.41 -14.92
C THR A 426 -47.29 29.07 -15.02
N VAL A 427 -47.65 27.80 -14.88
CA VAL A 427 -49.05 27.33 -14.91
C VAL A 427 -49.84 27.87 -13.74
N LEU A 428 -49.25 27.90 -12.54
CA LEU A 428 -49.90 28.40 -11.34
C LEU A 428 -50.14 29.91 -11.44
N ILE A 429 -49.19 30.67 -12.02
CA ILE A 429 -49.37 32.09 -12.38
C ILE A 429 -50.47 32.25 -13.43
N PHE A 430 -50.49 31.45 -14.51
CA PHE A 430 -51.55 31.52 -15.52
C PHE A 430 -52.93 31.18 -14.94
N LEU A 431 -53.02 30.20 -14.05
CA LEU A 431 -54.27 29.86 -13.35
C LEU A 431 -54.68 30.98 -12.38
N LEU A 432 -53.75 31.57 -11.63
CA LEU A 432 -54.01 32.71 -10.76
C LEU A 432 -54.46 33.95 -11.54
N ALA A 433 -53.76 34.31 -12.63
CA ALA A 433 -54.13 35.40 -13.52
C ALA A 433 -55.45 35.14 -14.25
N GLY A 434 -55.71 33.89 -14.66
CA GLY A 434 -56.97 33.46 -15.29
C GLY A 434 -58.16 33.46 -14.33
N THR A 435 -57.94 33.13 -13.05
CA THR A 435 -59.00 33.15 -12.02
C THR A 435 -59.23 34.56 -11.47
N THR A 436 -58.19 35.33 -11.16
CA THR A 436 -58.34 36.72 -10.69
C THR A 436 -58.73 37.66 -11.82
N GLY A 437 -58.05 37.60 -12.97
CA GLY A 437 -58.38 38.38 -14.15
C GLY A 437 -59.67 37.92 -14.82
N GLY A 438 -59.90 36.62 -14.97
CA GLY A 438 -61.10 36.08 -15.61
C GLY A 438 -62.35 36.15 -14.74
N ILE A 439 -62.29 35.92 -13.43
CA ILE A 439 -63.50 36.07 -12.58
C ILE A 439 -63.84 37.54 -12.38
N VAL A 440 -62.84 38.42 -12.22
CA VAL A 440 -63.10 39.87 -12.07
C VAL A 440 -63.54 40.49 -13.41
N THR A 441 -62.92 40.15 -14.54
CA THR A 441 -63.39 40.67 -15.85
C THR A 441 -64.66 39.99 -16.34
N LEU A 442 -64.88 38.69 -16.15
CA LEU A 442 -66.14 38.03 -16.57
C LEU A 442 -67.33 38.35 -15.65
N ASN A 443 -67.13 38.69 -14.38
CA ASN A 443 -68.22 39.23 -13.54
C ASN A 443 -68.48 40.72 -13.79
N VAL A 444 -67.44 41.54 -13.99
CA VAL A 444 -67.63 42.98 -14.22
C VAL A 444 -68.13 43.26 -15.65
N ASN A 445 -67.89 42.35 -16.60
CA ASN A 445 -68.17 42.58 -18.03
C ASN A 445 -69.31 41.74 -18.61
N LYS A 446 -70.08 41.01 -17.78
CA LYS A 446 -71.37 40.40 -18.19
C LYS A 446 -72.39 41.43 -18.66
N GLY A 447 -72.28 42.67 -18.19
CA GLY A 447 -73.15 43.79 -18.58
C GLY A 447 -72.66 44.61 -19.78
N LEU A 448 -71.38 44.61 -20.12
CA LEU A 448 -70.81 45.54 -21.12
C LEU A 448 -70.42 44.92 -22.47
N MET A 449 -70.17 43.61 -22.57
CA MET A 449 -69.66 42.98 -23.81
C MET A 449 -70.64 42.07 -24.57
N GLY A 450 -71.86 41.81 -24.06
CA GLY A 450 -72.88 41.07 -24.82
C GLY A 450 -72.47 39.67 -25.31
N LEU A 451 -71.56 38.99 -24.60
CA LEU A 451 -71.08 37.66 -24.96
C LEU A 451 -72.17 36.61 -24.70
N ASN A 452 -72.57 35.87 -25.73
CA ASN A 452 -73.55 34.79 -25.61
C ASN A 452 -72.91 33.57 -24.92
N PHE A 453 -73.75 32.71 -24.34
CA PHE A 453 -73.32 31.45 -23.67
C PHE A 453 -72.39 30.59 -24.56
N VAL A 454 -72.60 30.68 -25.88
CA VAL A 454 -71.82 30.02 -26.92
C VAL A 454 -70.36 30.51 -26.94
N ASP A 455 -70.11 31.82 -26.77
CA ASP A 455 -68.77 32.40 -26.80
C ASP A 455 -67.97 32.05 -25.54
N GLN A 456 -68.65 31.96 -24.39
CA GLN A 456 -68.04 31.44 -23.16
C GLN A 456 -67.57 29.99 -23.34
N PHE A 457 -68.37 29.14 -23.98
CA PHE A 457 -67.98 27.75 -24.26
C PHE A 457 -66.71 27.68 -25.12
N TYR A 458 -66.59 28.50 -26.17
CA TYR A 458 -65.39 28.54 -27.01
C TYR A 458 -64.15 29.06 -26.26
N ILE A 459 -64.30 30.03 -25.36
CA ILE A 459 -63.21 30.52 -24.51
C ILE A 459 -62.74 29.41 -23.55
N TYR A 460 -63.66 28.70 -22.89
CA TYR A 460 -63.30 27.57 -22.03
C TYR A 460 -62.64 26.43 -22.81
N LEU A 461 -63.14 26.14 -24.02
CA LEU A 461 -62.56 25.13 -24.90
C LEU A 461 -61.13 25.52 -25.33
N ALA A 462 -60.89 26.78 -25.69
CA ALA A 462 -59.58 27.29 -26.06
C ALA A 462 -58.59 27.22 -24.88
N ILE A 463 -59.02 27.57 -23.66
CA ILE A 463 -58.22 27.42 -22.44
C ILE A 463 -57.90 25.94 -22.17
N LEU A 464 -58.86 25.04 -22.35
CA LEU A 464 -58.66 23.60 -22.16
C LEU A 464 -57.65 23.03 -23.16
N ILE A 465 -57.72 23.46 -24.43
CA ILE A 465 -56.76 23.07 -25.48
C ILE A 465 -55.35 23.59 -25.15
N LEU A 466 -55.22 24.81 -24.63
CA LEU A 466 -53.94 25.39 -24.18
C LEU A 466 -53.37 24.68 -22.94
N LEU A 467 -54.22 24.26 -21.99
CA LEU A 467 -53.80 23.58 -20.76
C LEU A 467 -53.56 22.07 -20.94
N ALA A 468 -54.18 21.43 -21.94
CA ALA A 468 -54.01 20.01 -22.21
C ALA A 468 -52.54 19.52 -22.34
N PRO A 469 -51.65 20.16 -23.12
CA PRO A 469 -50.25 19.72 -23.22
C PRO A 469 -49.48 19.89 -21.91
N ILE A 470 -49.87 20.86 -21.09
CA ILE A 470 -49.29 21.14 -19.77
C ILE A 470 -49.72 20.07 -18.77
N LEU A 471 -51.03 19.79 -18.68
CA LEU A 471 -51.58 18.74 -17.84
C LEU A 471 -51.02 17.38 -18.22
N TRP A 472 -50.86 17.12 -19.52
CA TRP A 472 -50.21 15.91 -20.02
C TRP A 472 -48.77 15.79 -19.51
N ARG A 473 -47.97 16.86 -19.60
CA ARG A 473 -46.60 16.87 -19.03
C ARG A 473 -46.59 16.58 -17.52
N ILE A 474 -47.49 17.19 -16.75
CA ILE A 474 -47.61 16.93 -15.30
C ILE A 474 -47.96 15.46 -15.04
N VAL A 475 -48.93 14.89 -15.77
CA VAL A 475 -49.32 13.48 -15.64
C VAL A 475 -48.14 12.55 -15.97
N THR A 476 -47.38 12.84 -17.03
CA THR A 476 -46.19 12.05 -17.37
C THR A 476 -45.11 12.13 -16.29
N TRP A 477 -44.92 13.29 -15.68
CA TRP A 477 -43.96 13.48 -14.58
C TRP A 477 -44.39 12.74 -13.30
N ILE A 478 -45.67 12.83 -12.91
CA ILE A 478 -46.22 12.08 -11.79
C ILE A 478 -46.04 10.58 -12.04
N ALA A 479 -46.42 10.08 -13.22
CA ALA A 479 -46.26 8.68 -13.57
C ALA A 479 -44.80 8.20 -13.48
N GLN A 480 -43.84 9.02 -13.96
CA GLN A 480 -42.41 8.73 -13.80
C GLN A 480 -42.00 8.62 -12.33
N ILE A 481 -42.41 9.57 -11.47
CA ILE A 481 -42.12 9.55 -10.04
C ILE A 481 -42.74 8.32 -9.36
N THR A 482 -44.02 8.05 -9.64
CA THR A 482 -44.73 6.89 -9.09
C THR A 482 -44.00 5.61 -9.49
N CYS A 483 -43.50 5.53 -10.72
CA CYS A 483 -42.73 4.38 -11.18
C CYS A 483 -41.34 4.25 -10.56
N CYS A 484 -40.68 5.36 -10.23
CA CYS A 484 -39.48 5.33 -9.42
C CYS A 484 -39.74 4.79 -8.01
N ILE A 485 -40.88 5.14 -7.39
CA ILE A 485 -41.26 4.68 -6.03
C ILE A 485 -41.51 3.16 -6.00
N PHE A 486 -42.19 2.62 -7.01
CA PHE A 486 -42.49 1.19 -7.09
C PHE A 486 -41.40 0.35 -7.75
N HIS A 487 -40.30 0.96 -8.20
CA HIS A 487 -39.22 0.27 -8.90
C HIS A 487 -38.60 -0.85 -8.05
N GLY A 488 -38.51 -2.07 -8.60
CA GLY A 488 -37.97 -3.26 -7.91
C GLY A 488 -39.01 -4.08 -7.13
N THR A 489 -40.26 -3.60 -7.04
CA THR A 489 -41.39 -4.39 -6.52
C THR A 489 -42.15 -5.07 -7.66
N TRP A 490 -42.94 -6.09 -7.33
CA TRP A 490 -43.85 -6.75 -8.29
C TRP A 490 -44.85 -5.76 -8.92
N LEU A 491 -45.22 -4.69 -8.19
CA LEU A 491 -46.07 -3.58 -8.67
C LEU A 491 -45.47 -2.82 -9.87
N ASN A 492 -44.15 -2.75 -10.01
CA ASN A 492 -43.51 -2.11 -11.18
C ASN A 492 -43.91 -2.81 -12.49
N ARG A 493 -43.97 -4.15 -12.49
CA ARG A 493 -44.34 -4.91 -13.69
C ARG A 493 -45.83 -4.76 -14.03
N LEU A 494 -46.67 -4.61 -13.01
CA LEU A 494 -48.13 -4.50 -13.14
C LEU A 494 -48.62 -3.11 -13.50
N ILE A 495 -48.03 -2.07 -12.92
CA ILE A 495 -48.54 -0.69 -13.05
C ILE A 495 -47.68 0.12 -14.02
N CYS A 496 -46.36 0.07 -13.86
CA CYS A 496 -45.47 0.99 -14.56
C CYS A 496 -45.17 0.62 -16.00
N ARG A 497 -45.06 -0.68 -16.30
CA ARG A 497 -44.90 -1.15 -17.67
C ARG A 497 -46.08 -0.77 -18.58
N PRO A 498 -47.35 -1.05 -18.20
CA PRO A 498 -48.50 -0.65 -19.02
C PRO A 498 -48.74 0.86 -19.01
N ILE A 499 -48.51 1.59 -17.90
CA ILE A 499 -48.65 3.06 -17.89
C ILE A 499 -47.60 3.73 -18.78
N MET A 500 -46.33 3.31 -18.73
CA MET A 500 -45.30 3.86 -19.63
C MET A 500 -45.54 3.47 -21.09
N GLN A 501 -46.00 2.25 -21.37
CA GLN A 501 -46.43 1.86 -22.72
C GLN A 501 -47.65 2.67 -23.18
N TRP A 502 -48.60 2.95 -22.30
CA TRP A 502 -49.78 3.76 -22.60
C TRP A 502 -49.39 5.23 -22.87
N ILE A 503 -48.57 5.83 -22.00
CA ILE A 503 -48.03 7.19 -22.17
C ILE A 503 -47.23 7.32 -23.47
N THR A 504 -46.39 6.34 -23.80
CA THR A 504 -45.61 6.33 -25.05
C THR A 504 -46.48 6.02 -26.28
N SER A 505 -47.53 5.22 -26.14
CA SER A 505 -48.51 4.96 -27.22
C SER A 505 -49.41 6.18 -27.49
N LEU A 506 -49.63 7.02 -26.47
CA LEU A 506 -50.34 8.29 -26.52
C LEU A 506 -49.42 9.46 -26.85
N GLU A 507 -48.34 9.25 -27.61
CA GLU A 507 -47.66 10.35 -28.32
C GLU A 507 -48.64 10.99 -29.33
N PHE A 508 -49.60 11.75 -28.81
CA PHE A 508 -50.56 12.63 -29.48
C PHE A 508 -49.85 13.70 -30.32
N PHE A 509 -48.52 13.81 -30.18
CA PHE A 509 -47.64 14.74 -30.90
C PHE A 509 -46.73 14.08 -31.93
N SER A 510 -46.84 12.78 -32.24
CA SER A 510 -46.07 12.20 -33.36
C SER A 510 -46.35 12.93 -34.69
N LEU A 511 -47.54 13.53 -34.85
CA LEU A 511 -47.92 14.42 -35.95
C LEU A 511 -47.17 15.77 -35.95
N PHE A 512 -46.87 16.36 -34.79
CA PHE A 512 -46.13 17.64 -34.69
C PHE A 512 -44.61 17.45 -34.69
N LYS A 513 -44.11 16.34 -34.11
CA LYS A 513 -42.68 15.95 -34.13
C LYS A 513 -42.19 15.62 -35.55
N ARG A 514 -43.10 15.21 -36.44
CA ARG A 514 -42.82 15.00 -37.88
C ARG A 514 -42.83 16.32 -38.69
N SER A 515 -43.50 17.36 -38.19
CA SER A 515 -43.51 18.69 -38.80
C SER A 515 -42.22 19.47 -38.49
N SER A 516 -41.67 19.34 -37.27
CA SER A 516 -40.42 20.03 -36.89
C SER A 516 -39.13 19.37 -37.41
N ARG A 517 -39.18 18.11 -37.88
CA ARG A 517 -38.01 17.42 -38.48
C ARG A 517 -37.90 17.53 -40.00
N LYS A 518 -38.78 18.33 -40.66
CA LYS A 518 -38.71 18.60 -42.11
C LYS A 518 -38.05 19.93 -42.48
N LYS A 519 -37.31 20.56 -41.57
CA LYS A 519 -36.40 21.67 -41.87
C LYS A 519 -35.09 21.51 -41.08
N ILE A 520 -34.22 20.63 -41.58
CA ILE A 520 -32.78 20.87 -41.76
C ILE A 520 -32.46 20.33 -43.15
#